data_AF-S0J0U4-F1
#
_entry.id   AF-S0J0U4-F1
#
_cell.length_a   1.000
_cell.length_b   1.000
_cell.length_c   1.000
_cell.angle_alpha   90.00
_cell.angle_beta   90.00
_cell.angle_gamma   90.00
#
_symmetry.space_group_name_H-M   'P 1'
#
loop_
_entity.id
_entity.type
_entity.pdbx_description
1 polymer ?
#
loop_
_entity_poly.entity_id
_entity_poly.type
_entity_poly.pdbx_seq_one_letter_code
_entity_poly.pdbx_strand_id
1 'polypeptide(L)'
;MFVLYNENTEFPVKIWLENMEQLEENCLEQAYHLSQLPFIHKWVCLMPDTHAGKGMPIGGVIAAKDVIIPNAVGVDIGCGMDYIPTNVRMEDIQEIQTGNGSIIQAVIGNIMRTIPLNTERYKKPQESKVLDRAKQEFGYYENNPELVPLIEDGYFQVGSLGGGNHFIELQEDQDGMLCIMIHSGSRHLGKAICDYFHETAGELNRKWYSQVKEEYRLAFLPVHSEEGQQYIRWMNLAMDYAFENRARMLEKTCAIVKEVIEKHTELKVEFGEEINCHHNYAALEHHYEADVWVHRKGATRVREGELAVIPGAMGSYSYVVEGKGNPQSFCSSSHGAGRSYSRSGAMKTFSVEKVMVDLKEQGIILGKRKKTDVPEECRFAYKDIDEVMMQQADLVTPVRKLKTVGVVKG
;
A
#
# COMPACT_ATOMS: atom_id res chain seq x y z
N MET A 1 -16.20 -15.42 6.09
CA MET A 1 -16.66 -14.15 6.70
C MET A 1 -17.65 -14.46 7.80
N PHE A 2 -17.45 -13.87 8.98
CA PHE A 2 -18.41 -13.90 10.09
C PHE A 2 -18.66 -12.47 10.60
N VAL A 3 -19.71 -12.30 11.40
CA VAL A 3 -20.10 -11.00 11.96
C VAL A 3 -19.93 -11.02 13.47
N LEU A 4 -19.17 -10.07 13.99
CA LEU A 4 -19.04 -9.81 15.41
C LEU A 4 -20.03 -8.70 15.80
N TYR A 5 -21.02 -9.06 16.63
CA TYR A 5 -21.96 -8.12 17.22
C TYR A 5 -22.34 -8.61 18.62
N ASN A 6 -21.74 -7.98 19.63
CA ASN A 6 -21.83 -8.36 21.04
C ASN A 6 -21.90 -7.11 21.93
N GLU A 7 -21.82 -7.28 23.25
CA GLU A 7 -21.90 -6.20 24.23
C GLU A 7 -20.79 -5.12 24.12
N ASN A 8 -19.72 -5.38 23.35
CA ASN A 8 -18.62 -4.44 23.13
C ASN A 8 -18.73 -3.64 21.82
N THR A 9 -19.78 -3.88 21.03
CA THR A 9 -20.00 -3.27 19.72
C THR A 9 -21.27 -2.43 19.68
N GLU A 10 -21.19 -1.20 19.17
CA GLU A 10 -22.36 -0.38 18.82
C GLU A 10 -22.78 -0.67 17.36
N PHE A 11 -21.81 -0.74 16.45
CA PHE A 11 -22.02 -1.17 15.06
C PHE A 11 -21.44 -2.58 14.81
N PRO A 12 -22.08 -3.42 13.98
CA PRO A 12 -21.52 -4.72 13.63
C PRO A 12 -20.12 -4.62 13.02
N VAL A 13 -19.27 -5.63 13.24
CA VAL A 13 -17.98 -5.78 12.56
C VAL A 13 -18.03 -7.01 11.66
N LYS A 14 -17.87 -6.81 10.35
CA LYS A 14 -17.79 -7.88 9.36
C LYS A 14 -16.34 -8.26 9.13
N ILE A 15 -16.01 -9.53 9.34
CA ILE A 15 -14.62 -9.98 9.36
C ILE A 15 -14.45 -11.09 8.32
N TRP A 16 -13.65 -10.82 7.29
CA TRP A 16 -13.29 -11.80 6.26
C TRP A 16 -12.17 -12.72 6.74
N LEU A 17 -12.44 -13.39 7.85
CA LEU A 17 -11.66 -14.51 8.34
C LEU A 17 -12.55 -15.77 8.41
N GLU A 18 -11.93 -16.94 8.56
CA GLU A 18 -12.64 -18.21 8.77
C GLU A 18 -13.23 -18.25 10.17
N ASN A 19 -12.45 -17.84 11.18
CA ASN A 19 -12.88 -17.84 12.58
C ASN A 19 -12.16 -16.76 13.42
N MET A 20 -12.60 -16.60 14.67
CA MET A 20 -12.06 -15.59 15.60
C MET A 20 -10.62 -15.84 16.04
N GLU A 21 -10.12 -17.08 15.97
CA GLU A 21 -8.75 -17.42 16.44
C GLU A 21 -7.66 -16.82 15.54
N GLN A 22 -8.01 -16.48 14.29
CA GLN A 22 -7.13 -15.81 13.33
C GLN A 22 -6.99 -14.29 13.59
N LEU A 23 -7.78 -13.73 14.52
CA LEU A 23 -7.78 -12.31 14.82
C LEU A 23 -6.97 -12.02 16.09
N GLU A 24 -5.85 -11.32 15.94
CA GLU A 24 -5.00 -10.90 17.06
C GLU A 24 -5.77 -10.04 18.08
N GLU A 25 -5.50 -10.21 19.37
CA GLU A 25 -6.18 -9.47 20.46
C GLU A 25 -6.15 -7.94 20.25
N ASN A 26 -4.98 -7.38 19.92
CA ASN A 26 -4.84 -5.94 19.64
C ASN A 26 -5.64 -5.51 18.40
N CYS A 27 -5.78 -6.39 17.40
CA CYS A 27 -6.58 -6.11 16.20
C CYS A 27 -8.08 -6.13 16.54
N LEU A 28 -8.51 -7.06 17.39
CA LEU A 28 -9.87 -7.14 17.90
C LEU A 28 -10.23 -5.92 18.76
N GLU A 29 -9.34 -5.47 19.65
CA GLU A 29 -9.53 -4.25 20.43
C GLU A 29 -9.75 -3.02 19.54
N GLN A 30 -8.91 -2.86 18.51
CA GLN A 30 -9.07 -1.80 17.52
C GLN A 30 -10.39 -1.91 16.74
N ALA A 31 -10.85 -3.12 16.45
CA ALA A 31 -12.14 -3.34 15.81
C ALA A 31 -13.32 -2.89 16.70
N TYR A 32 -13.24 -3.15 18.02
CA TYR A 32 -14.21 -2.61 18.98
C TYR A 32 -14.16 -1.09 19.05
N HIS A 33 -12.98 -0.47 19.05
CA HIS A 33 -12.85 0.99 19.02
C HIS A 33 -13.52 1.62 17.80
N LEU A 34 -13.34 1.02 16.61
CA LEU A 34 -14.02 1.48 15.39
C LEU A 34 -15.53 1.30 15.48
N SER A 35 -15.98 0.16 15.99
CA SER A 35 -17.39 -0.17 16.16
C SER A 35 -18.12 0.82 17.08
N GLN A 36 -17.41 1.50 17.99
CA GLN A 36 -17.99 2.48 18.92
C GLN A 36 -18.04 3.92 18.37
N LEU A 37 -17.49 4.18 17.17
CA LEU A 37 -17.46 5.52 16.62
C LEU A 37 -18.89 5.98 16.23
N PRO A 38 -19.35 7.17 16.69
CA PRO A 38 -20.76 7.56 16.60
C PRO A 38 -21.23 7.93 15.19
N PHE A 39 -20.30 8.09 14.25
CA PHE A 39 -20.54 8.51 12.87
C PHE A 39 -20.36 7.38 11.85
N ILE A 40 -20.19 6.13 12.31
CA ILE A 40 -20.08 4.97 11.42
C ILE A 40 -21.38 4.78 10.65
N HIS A 41 -21.23 4.50 9.36
CA HIS A 41 -22.31 4.14 8.48
C HIS A 41 -22.37 2.61 8.33
N LYS A 42 -23.45 2.03 8.87
CA LYS A 42 -23.79 0.61 8.83
C LYS A 42 -22.89 -0.32 9.67
N TRP A 43 -21.62 -0.50 9.32
CA TRP A 43 -20.70 -1.46 9.97
C TRP A 43 -19.23 -1.16 9.67
N VAL A 44 -18.36 -1.84 10.41
CA VAL A 44 -16.91 -1.91 10.19
C VAL A 44 -16.56 -3.17 9.40
N CYS A 45 -15.56 -3.12 8.52
CA CYS A 45 -15.06 -4.28 7.80
C CYS A 45 -13.59 -4.53 8.13
N LEU A 46 -13.22 -5.79 8.34
CA LEU A 46 -11.84 -6.26 8.39
C LEU A 46 -11.61 -7.26 7.27
N MET A 47 -10.65 -6.96 6.39
CA MET A 47 -10.22 -7.80 5.27
C MET A 47 -9.39 -9.01 5.79
N PRO A 48 -9.18 -10.06 4.99
CA PRO A 48 -8.46 -11.26 5.48
C PRO A 48 -7.00 -11.01 5.90
N ASP A 49 -6.37 -9.98 5.34
CA ASP A 49 -5.02 -9.53 5.69
C ASP A 49 -4.97 -8.66 6.95
N THR A 50 -6.09 -8.55 7.68
CA THR A 50 -6.20 -7.66 8.84
C THR A 50 -5.17 -7.98 9.92
N HIS A 51 -4.56 -6.95 10.49
CA HIS A 51 -3.64 -7.05 11.63
C HIS A 51 -3.53 -5.72 12.37
N ALA A 52 -2.97 -5.75 13.58
CA ALA A 52 -2.90 -4.58 14.44
C ALA A 52 -2.17 -3.41 13.78
N GLY A 53 -2.85 -2.25 13.75
CA GLY A 53 -2.35 -1.00 13.19
C GLY A 53 -2.12 0.06 14.27
N LYS A 54 -2.28 1.34 13.87
CA LYS A 54 -2.34 2.48 14.79
C LYS A 54 -3.70 3.15 14.65
N GLY A 55 -4.54 3.08 15.68
CA GLY A 55 -5.95 3.51 15.63
C GLY A 55 -6.82 2.49 14.92
N MET A 56 -6.85 2.53 13.59
CA MET A 56 -7.51 1.51 12.75
C MET A 56 -6.54 0.36 12.42
N PRO A 57 -7.00 -0.92 12.41
CA PRO A 57 -6.25 -2.05 11.86
C PRO A 57 -5.84 -1.79 10.42
N ILE A 58 -4.71 -2.36 10.03
CA ILE A 58 -4.39 -2.52 8.60
C ILE A 58 -5.30 -3.65 8.11
N GLY A 59 -5.86 -3.54 6.90
CA GLY A 59 -6.98 -4.38 6.44
C GLY A 59 -8.34 -3.83 6.86
N GLY A 60 -8.40 -2.64 7.46
CA GLY A 60 -9.65 -2.03 7.92
C GLY A 60 -10.34 -1.20 6.84
N VAL A 61 -11.67 -1.30 6.77
CA VAL A 61 -12.52 -0.40 5.99
C VAL A 61 -13.69 0.08 6.86
N ILE A 62 -13.89 1.40 6.90
CA ILE A 62 -15.05 2.02 7.54
C ILE A 62 -15.68 3.05 6.60
N ALA A 63 -16.99 3.19 6.65
CA ALA A 63 -17.70 4.31 6.04
C ALA A 63 -18.14 5.27 7.15
N ALA A 64 -17.85 6.55 7.03
CA ALA A 64 -18.19 7.57 8.02
C ALA A 64 -19.07 8.67 7.41
N LYS A 65 -20.07 9.14 8.17
CA LYS A 65 -20.89 10.29 7.77
C LYS A 65 -20.22 11.59 8.18
N ASP A 66 -20.04 12.49 7.21
CA ASP A 66 -19.60 13.88 7.41
C ASP A 66 -18.32 14.09 8.24
N VAL A 67 -17.48 13.06 8.39
CA VAL A 67 -16.20 13.16 9.10
C VAL A 67 -15.09 12.43 8.38
N ILE A 68 -13.87 12.88 8.62
CA ILE A 68 -12.63 12.33 8.10
C ILE A 68 -11.66 12.07 9.25
N ILE A 69 -10.96 10.94 9.23
CA ILE A 69 -10.10 10.46 10.32
C ILE A 69 -8.69 10.19 9.77
N PRO A 70 -7.71 11.07 10.02
CA PRO A 70 -6.37 10.93 9.46
C PRO A 70 -5.70 9.57 9.74
N ASN A 71 -5.82 9.04 10.96
CA ASN A 71 -5.24 7.73 11.30
C ASN A 71 -5.99 6.53 10.72
N ALA A 72 -7.25 6.70 10.29
CA ALA A 72 -7.99 5.68 9.55
C ALA A 72 -7.63 5.69 8.05
N VAL A 73 -6.99 6.74 7.55
CA VAL A 73 -6.28 6.70 6.26
C VAL A 73 -4.91 6.05 6.43
N GLY A 74 -4.19 6.47 7.47
CA GLY A 74 -2.84 5.98 7.79
C GLY A 74 -1.73 6.91 7.32
N VAL A 75 -0.53 6.68 7.87
CA VAL A 75 0.61 7.59 7.71
C VAL A 75 1.21 7.58 6.30
N ASP A 76 1.01 6.54 5.51
CA ASP A 76 1.47 6.53 4.11
C ASP A 76 0.27 6.72 3.19
N ILE A 77 -0.22 7.96 3.16
CA ILE A 77 -1.37 8.37 2.34
C ILE A 77 -1.06 8.06 0.87
N GLY A 78 -1.98 7.43 0.17
CA GLY A 78 -1.78 7.05 -1.22
C GLY A 78 -0.78 5.91 -1.46
N CYS A 79 -0.30 5.23 -0.40
CA CYS A 79 0.41 3.96 -0.58
C CYS A 79 -0.43 3.02 -1.45
N GLY A 80 0.24 2.28 -2.32
CA GLY A 80 -0.44 1.51 -3.36
C GLY A 80 0.50 0.72 -4.25
N MET A 81 -0.11 0.09 -5.24
CA MET A 81 0.54 -0.81 -6.19
C MET A 81 0.50 -0.22 -7.59
N ASP A 82 1.52 -0.54 -8.37
CA ASP A 82 1.61 -0.24 -9.80
C ASP A 82 2.19 -1.47 -10.51
N TYR A 83 1.44 -2.04 -11.44
CA TYR A 83 1.75 -3.30 -12.12
C TYR A 83 1.67 -3.13 -13.62
N ILE A 84 2.63 -3.74 -14.34
CA ILE A 84 2.60 -3.82 -15.79
C ILE A 84 3.22 -5.14 -16.29
N PRO A 85 2.55 -5.89 -17.18
CA PRO A 85 3.12 -7.07 -17.82
C PRO A 85 3.99 -6.67 -19.03
N THR A 86 4.84 -7.60 -19.48
CA THR A 86 5.61 -7.46 -20.72
C THR A 86 5.28 -8.58 -21.71
N ASN A 87 5.72 -8.44 -22.96
CA ASN A 87 5.70 -9.50 -23.96
C ASN A 87 6.90 -10.48 -23.87
N VAL A 88 7.73 -10.38 -22.83
CA VAL A 88 8.94 -11.20 -22.69
C VAL A 88 8.64 -12.46 -21.89
N ARG A 89 8.96 -13.64 -22.42
CA ARG A 89 8.90 -14.89 -21.65
C ARG A 89 10.15 -15.03 -20.79
N MET A 90 9.98 -15.50 -19.57
CA MET A 90 11.10 -15.75 -18.65
C MET A 90 12.06 -16.82 -19.20
N GLU A 91 11.53 -17.84 -19.89
CA GLU A 91 12.34 -18.90 -20.49
C GLU A 91 13.34 -18.40 -21.53
N ASP A 92 13.00 -17.32 -22.26
CA ASP A 92 13.86 -16.74 -23.29
C ASP A 92 15.04 -15.96 -22.71
N ILE A 93 14.97 -15.55 -21.43
CA ILE A 93 15.95 -14.64 -20.82
C ILE A 93 16.66 -15.21 -19.59
N GLN A 94 16.11 -16.23 -18.92
CA GLN A 94 16.57 -16.70 -17.61
C GLN A 94 18.01 -17.24 -17.63
N GLU A 95 18.45 -17.86 -18.73
CA GLU A 95 19.80 -18.43 -18.85
C GLU A 95 20.84 -17.38 -19.29
N ILE A 96 20.40 -16.22 -19.75
CA ILE A 96 21.26 -15.20 -20.35
C ILE A 96 22.15 -14.55 -19.28
N GLN A 97 23.45 -14.62 -19.52
CA GLN A 97 24.48 -13.99 -18.70
C GLN A 97 24.92 -12.66 -19.29
N THR A 98 25.14 -11.70 -18.41
CA THR A 98 25.71 -10.38 -18.69
C THR A 98 27.07 -10.26 -18.01
N GLY A 99 27.76 -9.14 -18.20
CA GLY A 99 29.00 -8.85 -17.44
C GLY A 99 28.80 -8.73 -15.93
N ASN A 100 27.56 -8.59 -15.44
CA ASN A 100 27.22 -8.41 -14.02
C ASN A 100 26.41 -9.57 -13.42
N GLY A 101 26.45 -10.76 -14.06
CA GLY A 101 25.64 -11.93 -13.68
C GLY A 101 24.45 -12.12 -14.61
N SER A 102 23.39 -12.81 -14.15
CA SER A 102 22.19 -13.04 -14.96
C SER A 102 21.52 -11.74 -15.38
N ILE A 103 20.69 -11.80 -16.42
CA ILE A 103 19.98 -10.62 -16.91
C ILE A 103 19.12 -9.96 -15.82
N ILE A 104 18.47 -10.76 -14.96
CA ILE A 104 17.69 -10.27 -13.82
C ILE A 104 18.61 -9.59 -12.79
N GLN A 105 19.80 -10.13 -12.52
CA GLN A 105 20.79 -9.46 -11.66
C GLN A 105 21.23 -8.11 -12.23
N ALA A 106 21.41 -8.02 -13.55
CA ALA A 106 21.76 -6.78 -14.22
C ALA A 106 20.64 -5.73 -14.10
N VAL A 107 19.38 -6.12 -14.34
CA VAL A 107 18.21 -5.24 -14.18
C VAL A 107 18.09 -4.75 -12.74
N ILE A 108 18.11 -5.66 -11.75
CA ILE A 108 18.06 -5.32 -10.33
C ILE A 108 19.18 -4.34 -9.96
N GLY A 109 20.41 -4.60 -10.41
CA GLY A 109 21.56 -3.72 -10.18
C GLY A 109 21.39 -2.34 -10.80
N ASN A 110 20.81 -2.24 -12.00
CA ASN A 110 20.49 -0.96 -12.65
C ASN A 110 19.39 -0.20 -11.89
N ILE A 111 18.32 -0.88 -11.45
CA ILE A 111 17.25 -0.27 -10.65
C ILE A 111 17.83 0.35 -9.37
N MET A 112 18.65 -0.39 -8.62
CA MET A 112 19.26 0.09 -7.37
C MET A 112 20.20 1.29 -7.54
N ARG A 113 20.75 1.50 -8.75
CA ARG A 113 21.61 2.65 -9.10
C ARG A 113 20.80 3.87 -9.54
N THR A 114 19.65 3.65 -10.18
CA THR A 114 18.84 4.70 -10.81
C THR A 114 17.77 5.25 -9.86
N ILE A 115 17.15 4.38 -9.05
CA ILE A 115 16.04 4.74 -8.16
C ILE A 115 16.54 4.83 -6.72
N PRO A 116 16.40 6.00 -6.05
CA PRO A 116 16.74 6.14 -4.64
C PRO A 116 15.88 5.23 -3.76
N LEU A 117 16.55 4.60 -2.79
CA LEU A 117 15.97 3.61 -1.89
C LEU A 117 15.92 4.17 -0.45
N ASN A 118 15.02 3.65 0.39
CA ASN A 118 14.96 4.00 1.81
C ASN A 118 14.74 5.52 2.07
N THR A 119 15.64 6.15 2.81
CA THR A 119 15.68 7.59 3.10
C THR A 119 16.47 8.38 2.05
N GLU A 120 16.98 7.75 0.99
CA GLU A 120 17.73 8.43 -0.05
C GLU A 120 16.83 9.33 -0.91
N ARG A 121 17.46 10.37 -1.47
CA ARG A 121 16.82 11.40 -2.27
C ARG A 121 17.63 11.68 -3.52
N TYR A 122 16.98 12.20 -4.54
CA TYR A 122 17.68 12.74 -5.70
C TYR A 122 18.50 13.96 -5.29
N LYS A 123 19.67 14.15 -5.92
CA LYS A 123 20.54 15.32 -5.68
C LYS A 123 20.04 16.58 -6.39
N LYS A 124 19.21 16.42 -7.41
CA LYS A 124 18.61 17.49 -8.21
C LYS A 124 17.09 17.36 -8.15
N PRO A 125 16.34 18.48 -8.23
CA PRO A 125 14.90 18.42 -8.34
C PRO A 125 14.50 17.63 -9.59
N GLN A 126 13.52 16.75 -9.43
CA GLN A 126 12.88 16.00 -10.51
C GLN A 126 11.61 16.74 -10.92
N GLU A 127 11.18 16.61 -12.17
CA GLU A 127 9.92 17.19 -12.60
C GLU A 127 8.73 16.55 -11.88
N SER A 128 7.71 17.35 -11.53
CA SER A 128 6.47 16.84 -10.93
C SER A 128 5.29 17.72 -11.30
N LYS A 129 4.36 17.20 -12.12
CA LYS A 129 3.16 17.94 -12.52
C LYS A 129 2.25 18.20 -11.33
N VAL A 130 2.22 17.27 -10.38
CA VAL A 130 1.40 17.38 -9.17
C VAL A 130 1.89 18.50 -8.28
N LEU A 131 3.21 18.58 -8.04
CA LEU A 131 3.80 19.65 -7.23
C LEU A 131 3.81 20.99 -7.95
N ASP A 132 3.95 21.01 -9.28
CA ASP A 132 3.83 22.23 -10.08
C ASP A 132 2.42 22.83 -9.93
N ARG A 133 1.38 21.98 -10.03
CA ARG A 133 -0.01 22.39 -9.77
C ARG A 133 -0.20 22.87 -8.34
N ALA A 134 0.33 22.16 -7.34
CA ALA A 134 0.23 22.56 -5.94
C ALA A 134 0.84 23.95 -5.68
N LYS A 135 1.94 24.30 -6.36
CA LYS A 135 2.53 25.64 -6.31
C LYS A 135 1.66 26.71 -6.97
N GLN A 136 1.03 26.38 -8.11
CA GLN A 136 0.10 27.31 -8.76
C GLN A 136 -1.14 27.57 -7.90
N GLU A 137 -1.56 26.56 -7.14
CA GLU A 137 -2.71 26.57 -6.24
C GLU A 137 -2.32 26.87 -4.78
N PHE A 138 -1.23 27.61 -4.55
CA PHE A 138 -0.62 27.81 -3.23
C PHE A 138 -1.60 28.30 -2.15
N GLY A 139 -2.58 29.15 -2.51
CA GLY A 139 -3.58 29.67 -1.58
C GLY A 139 -4.44 28.59 -0.89
N TYR A 140 -4.50 27.36 -1.43
CA TYR A 140 -5.18 26.25 -0.75
C TYR A 140 -4.37 25.59 0.37
N TYR A 141 -3.06 25.83 0.39
CA TYR A 141 -2.09 25.17 1.26
C TYR A 141 -1.43 26.12 2.27
N GLU A 142 -1.52 27.44 2.06
CA GLU A 142 -0.83 28.47 2.86
C GLU A 142 -1.22 28.47 4.34
N ASN A 143 -2.42 28.01 4.69
CA ASN A 143 -2.90 27.91 6.08
C ASN A 143 -2.26 26.77 6.88
N ASN A 144 -1.38 25.96 6.28
CA ASN A 144 -0.63 24.90 6.96
C ASN A 144 0.89 25.10 6.74
N PRO A 145 1.48 26.17 7.29
CA PRO A 145 2.86 26.59 6.99
C PRO A 145 3.91 25.53 7.35
N GLU A 146 3.62 24.61 8.27
CA GLU A 146 4.49 23.48 8.62
C GLU A 146 4.58 22.43 7.50
N LEU A 147 3.55 22.30 6.66
CA LEU A 147 3.47 21.34 5.58
C LEU A 147 3.96 21.92 4.24
N VAL A 148 3.85 23.23 4.05
CA VAL A 148 4.25 23.94 2.82
C VAL A 148 5.68 23.60 2.35
N PRO A 149 6.72 23.54 3.20
CA PRO A 149 8.08 23.18 2.78
C PRO A 149 8.18 21.80 2.12
N LEU A 150 7.24 20.90 2.41
CA LEU A 150 7.22 19.55 1.85
C LEU A 150 6.87 19.53 0.36
N ILE A 151 6.19 20.56 -0.15
CA ILE A 151 5.93 20.71 -1.59
C ILE A 151 7.27 20.88 -2.33
N GLU A 152 8.19 21.68 -1.82
CA GLU A 152 9.54 21.80 -2.37
C GLU A 152 10.38 20.54 -2.15
N ASP A 153 10.27 19.95 -0.95
CA ASP A 153 10.98 18.73 -0.60
C ASP A 153 10.65 17.56 -1.55
N GLY A 154 9.39 17.49 -1.96
CA GLY A 154 8.84 16.47 -2.83
C GLY A 154 9.52 16.38 -4.20
N TYR A 155 10.06 17.47 -4.75
CA TYR A 155 10.79 17.45 -6.03
C TYR A 155 12.05 16.56 -5.97
N PHE A 156 12.63 16.37 -4.78
CA PHE A 156 13.82 15.51 -4.63
C PHE A 156 13.45 14.08 -4.19
N GLN A 157 12.17 13.80 -3.94
CA GLN A 157 11.68 12.48 -3.52
C GLN A 157 10.81 11.79 -4.58
N VAL A 158 10.25 12.52 -5.54
CA VAL A 158 9.36 11.93 -6.56
C VAL A 158 10.12 10.97 -7.46
N GLY A 159 9.55 9.79 -7.68
CA GLY A 159 10.22 8.66 -8.32
C GLY A 159 11.21 7.94 -7.41
N SER A 160 11.00 7.90 -6.09
CA SER A 160 11.84 7.15 -5.14
C SER A 160 11.03 6.08 -4.40
N LEU A 161 11.70 4.98 -4.03
CA LEU A 161 11.01 3.80 -3.51
C LEU A 161 10.55 3.97 -2.07
N GLY A 162 11.46 4.36 -1.19
CA GLY A 162 11.24 4.28 0.24
C GLY A 162 11.74 3.03 0.92
N GLY A 163 11.43 2.96 2.22
CA GLY A 163 11.76 1.84 3.09
C GLY A 163 10.51 1.14 3.62
N GLY A 164 10.68 0.24 4.59
CA GLY A 164 9.59 -0.56 5.12
C GLY A 164 9.17 -1.66 4.14
N ASN A 165 7.86 -1.79 3.90
CA ASN A 165 7.34 -2.82 3.00
C ASN A 165 7.51 -2.49 1.51
N HIS A 166 7.86 -1.25 1.13
CA HIS A 166 8.01 -0.85 -0.28
C HIS A 166 9.02 -1.69 -1.05
N PHE A 167 8.72 -1.97 -2.32
CA PHE A 167 9.54 -2.79 -3.21
C PHE A 167 9.34 -2.46 -4.69
N ILE A 168 10.30 -2.88 -5.51
CA ILE A 168 10.15 -3.07 -6.96
C ILE A 168 10.44 -4.53 -7.23
N GLU A 169 9.45 -5.28 -7.73
CA GLU A 169 9.56 -6.69 -8.04
C GLU A 169 9.51 -6.93 -9.54
N LEU A 170 10.39 -7.82 -9.98
CA LEU A 170 10.27 -8.54 -11.23
C LEU A 170 9.61 -9.87 -10.91
N GLN A 171 8.59 -10.22 -11.66
CA GLN A 171 7.77 -11.39 -11.41
C GLN A 171 7.52 -12.16 -12.71
N GLU A 172 7.22 -13.44 -12.58
CA GLU A 172 6.76 -14.32 -13.66
C GLU A 172 5.28 -14.61 -13.44
N ASP A 173 4.43 -14.36 -14.42
CA ASP A 173 3.02 -14.75 -14.33
C ASP A 173 2.81 -16.24 -14.68
N GLN A 174 1.57 -16.72 -14.52
CA GLN A 174 1.24 -18.12 -14.78
C GLN A 174 1.46 -18.58 -16.24
N ASP A 175 1.57 -17.64 -17.18
CA ASP A 175 1.81 -17.91 -18.60
C ASP A 175 3.30 -17.83 -18.96
N GLY A 176 4.17 -17.59 -17.96
CA GLY A 176 5.62 -17.48 -18.09
C GLY A 176 6.10 -16.10 -18.51
N MET A 177 5.26 -15.06 -18.41
CA MET A 177 5.60 -13.71 -18.86
C MET A 177 6.25 -12.90 -17.75
N LEU A 178 7.32 -12.17 -18.07
CA LEU A 178 7.93 -11.21 -17.16
C LEU A 178 6.98 -10.03 -16.92
N CYS A 179 6.78 -9.72 -15.65
CA CYS A 179 5.97 -8.60 -15.15
C CYS A 179 6.78 -7.73 -14.19
N ILE A 180 6.35 -6.49 -14.03
CA ILE A 180 6.92 -5.53 -13.08
C ILE A 180 5.82 -5.13 -12.10
N MET A 181 6.17 -5.08 -10.82
CA MET A 181 5.29 -4.60 -9.76
C MET A 181 6.04 -3.63 -8.84
N ILE A 182 5.43 -2.49 -8.54
CA ILE A 182 5.97 -1.47 -7.67
C ILE A 182 5.01 -1.25 -6.51
N HIS A 183 5.55 -1.28 -5.29
CA HIS A 183 4.84 -0.91 -4.07
C HIS A 183 5.50 0.34 -3.49
N SER A 184 4.79 1.47 -3.52
CA SER A 184 5.21 2.71 -2.86
C SER A 184 4.04 3.67 -2.63
N GLY A 185 4.31 4.72 -1.87
CA GLY A 185 3.34 5.74 -1.48
C GLY A 185 3.85 7.17 -1.66
N SER A 186 3.35 8.06 -0.82
CA SER A 186 3.60 9.51 -0.89
C SER A 186 4.87 9.94 -0.14
N ARG A 187 5.69 8.97 0.28
CA ARG A 187 6.99 9.23 0.93
C ARG A 187 6.80 10.01 2.24
N HIS A 188 7.69 10.97 2.53
CA HIS A 188 7.58 11.74 3.77
C HIS A 188 6.35 12.66 3.78
N LEU A 189 5.89 13.11 2.60
CA LEU A 189 4.78 14.04 2.45
C LEU A 189 3.51 13.53 3.13
N GLY A 190 3.03 12.34 2.79
CA GLY A 190 1.82 11.77 3.40
C GLY A 190 1.95 11.54 4.91
N LYS A 191 3.15 11.14 5.38
CA LYS A 191 3.40 10.95 6.81
C LYS A 191 3.23 12.24 7.58
N ALA A 192 3.87 13.30 7.11
CA ALA A 192 3.79 14.60 7.77
C ALA A 192 2.36 15.17 7.75
N ILE A 193 1.64 15.01 6.64
CA ILE A 193 0.22 15.40 6.52
C ILE A 193 -0.63 14.63 7.54
N CYS A 194 -0.49 13.30 7.60
CA CYS A 194 -1.24 12.47 8.54
C CYS A 194 -0.95 12.85 10.00
N ASP A 195 0.32 13.04 10.34
CA ASP A 195 0.73 13.39 11.71
C ASP A 195 0.18 14.77 12.10
N TYR A 196 0.33 15.78 11.24
CA TYR A 196 -0.16 17.14 11.47
C TYR A 196 -1.67 17.17 11.72
N PHE A 197 -2.47 16.61 10.79
CA PHE A 197 -3.93 16.67 10.93
C PHE A 197 -4.45 15.72 12.01
N HIS A 198 -3.71 14.66 12.37
CA HIS A 198 -4.07 13.85 13.53
C HIS A 198 -3.90 14.63 14.83
N GLU A 199 -2.81 15.41 14.97
CA GLU A 199 -2.59 16.29 16.12
C GLU A 199 -3.67 17.38 16.19
N THR A 200 -3.94 18.07 15.07
CA THR A 200 -5.02 19.06 14.96
C THR A 200 -6.38 18.46 15.35
N ALA A 201 -6.71 17.28 14.82
CA ALA A 201 -7.94 16.58 15.17
C ALA A 201 -8.01 16.27 16.67
N GLY A 202 -6.91 15.80 17.27
CA GLY A 202 -6.84 15.51 18.71
C GLY A 202 -7.11 16.75 19.56
N GLU A 203 -6.50 17.89 19.22
CA GLU A 203 -6.75 19.16 19.91
C GLU A 203 -8.19 19.62 19.82
N LEU A 204 -8.78 19.56 18.63
CA LEU A 204 -10.17 19.95 18.40
C LEU A 204 -11.14 19.03 19.13
N ASN A 205 -10.91 17.72 19.09
CA ASN A 205 -11.74 16.74 19.79
C ASN A 205 -11.74 16.97 21.31
N ARG A 206 -10.58 17.33 21.90
CA ARG A 206 -10.50 17.74 23.31
C ARG A 206 -11.29 19.01 23.60
N LYS A 207 -11.20 20.02 22.72
CA LYS A 207 -11.99 21.28 22.86
C LYS A 207 -13.49 21.04 22.74
N TRP A 208 -13.92 20.07 21.93
CA TRP A 208 -15.32 19.71 21.74
C TRP A 208 -15.88 18.76 22.80
N TYR A 209 -15.06 18.28 23.73
CA TYR A 209 -15.43 17.22 24.67
C TYR A 209 -16.03 16.00 23.95
N SER A 210 -15.36 15.60 22.85
CA SER A 210 -15.78 14.49 22.00
C SER A 210 -15.94 13.18 22.78
N GLN A 211 -16.92 12.37 22.38
CA GLN A 211 -17.11 11.02 22.93
C GLN A 211 -16.05 10.02 22.44
N VAL A 212 -15.34 10.36 21.35
CA VAL A 212 -14.25 9.52 20.84
C VAL A 212 -13.05 9.65 21.77
N LYS A 213 -12.70 8.56 22.43
CA LYS A 213 -11.62 8.55 23.42
C LYS A 213 -10.25 8.72 22.77
N GLU A 214 -9.35 9.43 23.43
CA GLU A 214 -8.03 9.77 22.88
C GLU A 214 -7.17 8.51 22.68
N GLU A 215 -7.29 7.52 23.57
CA GLU A 215 -6.59 6.23 23.48
C GLU A 215 -6.95 5.45 22.20
N TYR A 216 -8.12 5.70 21.61
CA TYR A 216 -8.52 5.07 20.35
C TYR A 216 -7.66 5.56 19.18
N ARG A 217 -7.03 6.74 19.30
CA ARG A 217 -6.27 7.41 18.23
C ARG A 217 -7.08 7.61 16.94
N LEU A 218 -8.39 7.77 17.07
CA LEU A 218 -9.35 7.93 15.96
C LEU A 218 -9.99 9.33 15.98
N ALA A 219 -9.25 10.33 16.45
CA ALA A 219 -9.68 11.73 16.40
C ALA A 219 -10.06 12.13 14.98
N PHE A 220 -11.20 12.81 14.84
CA PHE A 220 -11.84 13.11 13.57
C PHE A 220 -11.93 14.61 13.30
N LEU A 221 -12.11 14.97 12.03
CA LEU A 221 -12.43 16.32 11.58
C LEU A 221 -13.78 16.28 10.85
N PRO A 222 -14.75 17.15 11.17
CA PRO A 222 -15.94 17.31 10.36
C PRO A 222 -15.55 17.77 8.95
N VAL A 223 -16.08 17.12 7.91
CA VAL A 223 -15.64 17.36 6.53
C VAL A 223 -15.97 18.76 6.05
N HIS A 224 -16.96 19.43 6.65
CA HIS A 224 -17.34 20.81 6.33
C HIS A 224 -16.62 21.86 7.18
N SER A 225 -15.79 21.47 8.16
CA SER A 225 -14.96 22.43 8.90
C SER A 225 -13.79 22.91 8.03
N GLU A 226 -13.18 24.02 8.42
CA GLU A 226 -12.00 24.53 7.74
C GLU A 226 -10.86 23.49 7.74
N GLU A 227 -10.57 22.89 8.89
CA GLU A 227 -9.51 21.89 9.07
C GLU A 227 -9.82 20.59 8.33
N GLY A 228 -11.09 20.15 8.31
CA GLY A 228 -11.52 18.98 7.53
C GLY A 228 -11.30 19.20 6.04
N GLN A 229 -11.67 20.37 5.52
CA GLN A 229 -11.44 20.74 4.12
C GLN A 229 -9.94 20.87 3.80
N GLN A 230 -9.14 21.43 4.71
CA GLN A 230 -7.68 21.47 4.56
C GLN A 230 -7.08 20.07 4.50
N TYR A 231 -7.46 19.16 5.42
CA TYR A 231 -6.98 17.78 5.41
C TYR A 231 -7.33 17.07 4.10
N ILE A 232 -8.57 17.19 3.63
CA ILE A 232 -9.01 16.57 2.38
C ILE A 232 -8.15 17.05 1.20
N ARG A 233 -7.85 18.36 1.11
CA ARG A 233 -6.97 18.89 0.06
C ARG A 233 -5.55 18.33 0.14
N TRP A 234 -4.95 18.31 1.34
CA TRP A 234 -3.62 17.75 1.54
C TRP A 234 -3.57 16.24 1.28
N MET A 235 -4.60 15.50 1.70
CA MET A 235 -4.73 14.06 1.44
C MET A 235 -4.79 13.80 -0.08
N ASN A 236 -5.60 14.56 -0.83
CA ASN A 236 -5.68 14.43 -2.29
C ASN A 236 -4.36 14.79 -2.97
N LEU A 237 -3.65 15.84 -2.50
CA LEU A 237 -2.30 16.15 -2.98
C LEU A 237 -1.33 14.98 -2.75
N ALA A 238 -1.37 14.36 -1.57
CA ALA A 238 -0.51 13.21 -1.26
C ALA A 238 -0.86 11.97 -2.11
N MET A 239 -2.16 11.73 -2.37
CA MET A 239 -2.61 10.66 -3.26
C MET A 239 -2.11 10.85 -4.69
N ASP A 240 -2.32 12.04 -5.26
CA ASP A 240 -1.84 12.38 -6.60
C ASP A 240 -0.30 12.28 -6.68
N TYR A 241 0.39 12.75 -5.65
CA TYR A 241 1.84 12.64 -5.55
C TYR A 241 2.31 11.18 -5.48
N ALA A 242 1.58 10.31 -4.78
CA ALA A 242 1.89 8.89 -4.71
C ALA A 242 1.68 8.18 -6.06
N PHE A 243 0.62 8.54 -6.81
CA PHE A 243 0.43 8.08 -8.18
C PHE A 243 1.60 8.51 -9.08
N GLU A 244 1.95 9.80 -9.08
CA GLU A 244 3.10 10.28 -9.87
C GLU A 244 4.41 9.61 -9.42
N ASN A 245 4.62 9.43 -8.11
CA ASN A 245 5.81 8.75 -7.60
C ASN A 245 5.95 7.33 -8.16
N ARG A 246 4.88 6.53 -8.16
CA ARG A 246 4.88 5.19 -8.76
C ARG A 246 5.09 5.23 -10.28
N ALA A 247 4.36 6.08 -10.99
CA ALA A 247 4.48 6.22 -12.44
C ALA A 247 5.92 6.58 -12.88
N ARG A 248 6.60 7.49 -12.17
CA ARG A 248 8.01 7.84 -12.45
C ARG A 248 8.97 6.69 -12.19
N MET A 249 8.71 5.87 -11.17
CA MET A 249 9.50 4.66 -10.92
C MET A 249 9.23 3.59 -11.97
N LEU A 250 7.98 3.43 -12.40
CA LEU A 250 7.58 2.51 -13.44
C LEU A 250 8.27 2.85 -14.75
N GLU A 251 8.21 4.12 -15.18
CA GLU A 251 8.89 4.61 -16.38
C GLU A 251 10.39 4.27 -16.39
N LYS A 252 11.08 4.58 -15.29
CA LYS A 252 12.52 4.27 -15.14
C LYS A 252 12.78 2.76 -15.15
N THR A 253 11.92 1.98 -14.49
CA THR A 253 12.07 0.51 -14.42
C THR A 253 11.82 -0.14 -15.77
N CYS A 254 10.78 0.28 -16.49
CA CYS A 254 10.48 -0.16 -17.86
C CYS A 254 11.62 0.19 -18.81
N ALA A 255 12.18 1.41 -18.73
CA ALA A 255 13.34 1.80 -19.54
C ALA A 255 14.56 0.88 -19.27
N ILE A 256 14.84 0.57 -17.99
CA ILE A 256 15.94 -0.33 -17.61
C ILE A 256 15.70 -1.75 -18.12
N VAL A 257 14.50 -2.30 -17.92
CA VAL A 257 14.14 -3.66 -18.36
C VAL A 257 14.29 -3.76 -19.87
N LYS A 258 13.75 -2.80 -20.61
CA LYS A 258 13.87 -2.72 -22.07
C LYS A 258 15.32 -2.63 -22.51
N GLU A 259 16.09 -1.66 -22.00
CA GLU A 259 17.50 -1.48 -22.39
C GLU A 259 18.33 -2.75 -22.14
N VAL A 260 18.17 -3.38 -20.98
CA VAL A 260 18.96 -4.56 -20.62
C VAL A 260 18.58 -5.75 -21.49
N ILE A 261 17.29 -6.00 -21.73
CA ILE A 261 16.83 -7.14 -22.53
C ILE A 261 17.18 -6.96 -24.00
N GLU A 262 16.84 -5.83 -24.62
CA GLU A 262 17.10 -5.58 -26.05
C GLU A 262 18.60 -5.51 -26.38
N LYS A 263 19.45 -5.21 -25.38
CA LYS A 263 20.91 -5.22 -25.55
C LYS A 263 21.51 -6.64 -25.59
N HIS A 264 20.89 -7.60 -24.91
CA HIS A 264 21.44 -8.96 -24.76
C HIS A 264 20.62 -10.02 -25.51
N THR A 265 19.55 -9.62 -26.19
CA THR A 265 18.64 -10.50 -26.93
C THR A 265 18.22 -9.86 -28.24
N GLU A 266 17.61 -10.63 -29.14
CA GLU A 266 16.95 -10.10 -30.34
C GLU A 266 15.47 -9.73 -30.09
N LEU A 267 15.02 -9.84 -28.83
CA LEU A 267 13.64 -9.52 -28.45
C LEU A 267 13.41 -8.02 -28.52
N LYS A 268 12.18 -7.63 -28.85
CA LYS A 268 11.70 -6.26 -28.73
C LYS A 268 10.72 -6.20 -27.57
N VAL A 269 11.02 -5.39 -26.58
CA VAL A 269 10.22 -5.32 -25.35
C VAL A 269 9.06 -4.35 -25.53
N GLU A 270 7.86 -4.87 -25.31
CA GLU A 270 6.60 -4.15 -25.31
C GLU A 270 5.88 -4.40 -23.97
N PHE A 271 5.27 -3.35 -23.44
CA PHE A 271 4.57 -3.36 -22.16
C PHE A 271 3.06 -3.40 -22.40
N GLY A 272 2.34 -4.14 -21.55
CA GLY A 272 0.89 -4.28 -21.63
C GLY A 272 0.14 -3.19 -20.87
N GLU A 273 -1.04 -3.54 -20.35
CA GLU A 273 -1.91 -2.63 -19.63
C GLU A 273 -1.43 -2.41 -18.18
N GLU A 274 -1.35 -1.14 -17.77
CA GLU A 274 -0.94 -0.72 -16.42
C GLU A 274 -2.12 -0.80 -15.44
N ILE A 275 -1.86 -1.32 -14.24
CA ILE A 275 -2.80 -1.28 -13.12
C ILE A 275 -2.16 -0.50 -11.98
N ASN A 276 -2.72 0.67 -11.66
CA ASN A 276 -2.21 1.55 -10.62
C ASN A 276 -3.32 1.86 -9.60
N CYS A 277 -3.16 1.42 -8.35
CA CYS A 277 -4.21 1.52 -7.34
C CYS A 277 -3.68 1.88 -5.94
N HIS A 278 -4.45 2.65 -5.17
CA HIS A 278 -4.17 2.96 -3.77
C HIS A 278 -4.80 1.95 -2.80
N HIS A 279 -4.20 1.84 -1.62
CA HIS A 279 -4.76 1.06 -0.49
C HIS A 279 -4.78 1.80 0.86
N ASN A 280 -4.33 3.06 0.92
CA ASN A 280 -4.39 3.93 2.10
C ASN A 280 -4.97 5.30 1.72
N TYR A 281 -6.27 5.50 1.89
CA TYR A 281 -6.94 6.76 1.56
C TYR A 281 -8.35 6.80 2.13
N ALA A 282 -8.99 7.96 2.04
CA ALA A 282 -10.43 8.08 2.19
C ALA A 282 -11.02 8.76 0.97
N ALA A 283 -12.24 8.36 0.58
CA ALA A 283 -12.94 8.93 -0.56
C ALA A 283 -14.44 9.06 -0.27
N LEU A 284 -15.05 10.09 -0.84
CA LEU A 284 -16.51 10.23 -0.82
C LEU A 284 -17.12 9.25 -1.83
N GLU A 285 -17.96 8.34 -1.34
CA GLU A 285 -18.60 7.30 -2.14
C GLU A 285 -20.08 7.18 -1.76
N HIS A 286 -20.89 6.71 -2.71
CA HIS A 286 -22.31 6.47 -2.47
C HIS A 286 -22.54 5.00 -2.09
N HIS A 287 -22.93 4.75 -0.84
CA HIS A 287 -23.23 3.41 -0.33
C HIS A 287 -24.48 3.44 0.55
N TYR A 288 -25.37 2.47 0.36
CA TYR A 288 -26.61 2.31 1.13
C TYR A 288 -27.41 3.61 1.30
N GLU A 289 -27.68 4.28 0.17
CA GLU A 289 -28.50 5.50 0.08
C GLU A 289 -27.89 6.73 0.79
N ALA A 290 -26.58 6.72 1.05
CA ALA A 290 -25.88 7.85 1.63
C ALA A 290 -24.53 8.09 0.95
N ASP A 291 -24.18 9.37 0.84
CA ASP A 291 -22.81 9.76 0.52
C ASP A 291 -21.99 9.70 1.81
N VAL A 292 -20.92 8.91 1.79
CA VAL A 292 -20.11 8.58 2.96
C VAL A 292 -18.63 8.62 2.63
N TRP A 293 -17.81 8.99 3.62
CA TRP A 293 -16.36 8.94 3.50
C TRP A 293 -15.87 7.54 3.84
N VAL A 294 -15.55 6.77 2.82
CA VAL A 294 -15.01 5.42 2.95
C VAL A 294 -13.50 5.52 3.19
N HIS A 295 -13.07 5.16 4.39
CA HIS A 295 -11.66 5.08 4.77
C HIS A 295 -11.16 3.66 4.55
N ARG A 296 -10.04 3.54 3.84
CA ARG A 296 -9.34 2.29 3.58
C ARG A 296 -7.91 2.42 4.09
N LYS A 297 -7.48 1.48 4.93
CA LYS A 297 -6.09 1.39 5.41
C LYS A 297 -5.61 -0.03 5.26
N GLY A 298 -4.71 -0.23 4.31
CA GLY A 298 -4.38 -1.56 3.82
C GLY A 298 -5.62 -2.26 3.26
N ALA A 299 -6.43 -1.57 2.47
CA ALA A 299 -7.54 -2.17 1.74
C ALA A 299 -7.69 -1.48 0.38
N THR A 300 -7.99 -2.25 -0.66
CA THR A 300 -8.07 -1.76 -2.03
C THR A 300 -9.53 -1.66 -2.46
N ARG A 301 -9.89 -0.66 -3.29
CA ARG A 301 -11.21 -0.59 -3.90
C ARG A 301 -11.27 -1.55 -5.08
N VAL A 302 -12.35 -2.33 -5.14
CA VAL A 302 -12.61 -3.35 -6.18
C VAL A 302 -14.10 -3.36 -6.52
N ARG A 303 -14.53 -2.42 -7.36
CA ARG A 303 -15.88 -2.46 -7.97
C ARG A 303 -15.98 -3.64 -8.95
N GLU A 304 -17.20 -3.96 -9.37
CA GLU A 304 -17.43 -4.99 -10.39
C GLU A 304 -16.58 -4.67 -11.64
N GLY A 305 -15.70 -5.59 -12.02
CA GLY A 305 -14.81 -5.43 -13.18
C GLY A 305 -13.57 -4.55 -12.95
N GLU A 306 -13.38 -3.97 -11.76
CA GLU A 306 -12.21 -3.15 -11.44
C GLU A 306 -11.00 -4.04 -11.18
N LEU A 307 -9.91 -3.82 -11.94
CA LEU A 307 -8.66 -4.53 -11.74
C LEU A 307 -7.86 -3.93 -10.58
N ALA A 308 -7.25 -4.81 -9.78
CA ALA A 308 -6.38 -4.46 -8.68
C ALA A 308 -5.25 -5.47 -8.51
N VAL A 309 -4.32 -5.15 -7.61
CA VAL A 309 -3.16 -5.99 -7.30
C VAL A 309 -3.11 -6.28 -5.81
N ILE A 310 -2.91 -7.55 -5.47
CA ILE A 310 -2.76 -8.03 -4.09
C ILE A 310 -1.39 -8.69 -3.96
N PRO A 311 -0.36 -7.95 -3.51
CA PRO A 311 0.98 -8.50 -3.30
C PRO A 311 1.06 -9.50 -2.15
N GLY A 312 1.88 -10.53 -2.34
CA GLY A 312 2.36 -11.35 -1.24
C GLY A 312 3.48 -10.67 -0.46
N ALA A 313 4.09 -11.44 0.43
CA ALA A 313 5.37 -11.06 1.03
C ALA A 313 6.53 -11.33 0.07
N MET A 314 7.72 -10.83 0.40
CA MET A 314 8.93 -11.07 -0.38
C MET A 314 9.18 -12.57 -0.54
N GLY A 315 9.08 -13.07 -1.78
CA GLY A 315 9.18 -14.49 -2.11
C GLY A 315 7.92 -15.31 -1.86
N SER A 316 6.75 -14.67 -1.80
CA SER A 316 5.45 -15.32 -1.93
C SER A 316 4.83 -14.97 -3.28
N TYR A 317 3.75 -15.65 -3.65
CA TYR A 317 2.99 -15.26 -4.83
C TYR A 317 2.30 -13.91 -4.62
N SER A 318 2.04 -13.22 -5.72
CA SER A 318 1.16 -12.04 -5.78
C SER A 318 0.03 -12.30 -6.77
N TYR A 319 -1.02 -11.48 -6.74
CA TYR A 319 -2.19 -11.65 -7.60
C TYR A 319 -2.58 -10.36 -8.31
N VAL A 320 -2.89 -10.46 -9.60
CA VAL A 320 -3.80 -9.51 -10.26
C VAL A 320 -5.20 -10.05 -10.09
N VAL A 321 -6.13 -9.18 -9.70
CA VAL A 321 -7.50 -9.57 -9.38
C VAL A 321 -8.50 -8.64 -10.06
N GLU A 322 -9.71 -9.14 -10.26
CA GLU A 322 -10.87 -8.38 -10.72
C GLU A 322 -11.92 -8.34 -9.61
N GLY A 323 -12.47 -7.16 -9.35
CA GLY A 323 -13.47 -6.96 -8.30
C GLY A 323 -14.84 -7.55 -8.62
N LYS A 324 -15.50 -8.08 -7.58
CA LYS A 324 -16.90 -8.55 -7.62
C LYS A 324 -17.91 -7.52 -7.08
N GLY A 325 -17.45 -6.29 -6.83
CA GLY A 325 -18.31 -5.18 -6.39
C GLY A 325 -19.11 -5.46 -5.12
N ASN A 326 -18.60 -6.28 -4.19
CA ASN A 326 -19.36 -6.73 -3.04
C ASN A 326 -19.77 -5.53 -2.15
N PRO A 327 -21.08 -5.24 -2.01
CA PRO A 327 -21.52 -4.07 -1.26
C PRO A 327 -21.27 -4.24 0.24
N GLN A 328 -21.13 -5.46 0.75
CA GLN A 328 -20.87 -5.70 2.17
C GLN A 328 -19.49 -5.21 2.61
N SER A 329 -18.51 -5.16 1.71
CA SER A 329 -17.17 -4.63 1.97
C SER A 329 -17.00 -3.17 1.54
N PHE A 330 -18.09 -2.47 1.19
CA PHE A 330 -18.04 -1.17 0.52
C PHE A 330 -17.19 -1.22 -0.76
N CYS A 331 -17.36 -2.29 -1.54
CA CYS A 331 -16.59 -2.60 -2.75
C CYS A 331 -15.08 -2.55 -2.49
N SER A 332 -14.62 -3.23 -1.43
CA SER A 332 -13.21 -3.29 -1.03
C SER A 332 -12.71 -4.72 -0.88
N SER A 333 -11.39 -4.91 -1.00
CA SER A 333 -10.66 -6.17 -0.82
C SER A 333 -9.44 -5.97 0.06
N SER A 334 -8.75 -7.08 0.36
CA SER A 334 -7.41 -7.04 0.93
C SER A 334 -6.44 -6.26 0.03
N HIS A 335 -5.35 -5.77 0.62
CA HIS A 335 -4.28 -5.06 -0.08
C HIS A 335 -2.99 -5.87 -0.20
N GLY A 336 -2.89 -6.99 0.49
CA GLY A 336 -1.72 -7.87 0.45
C GLY A 336 -1.93 -9.09 1.34
N ALA A 337 -0.83 -9.70 1.79
CA ALA A 337 -0.86 -10.86 2.70
C ALA A 337 -1.16 -10.51 4.17
N GLY A 338 -0.78 -9.31 4.62
CA GLY A 338 -0.91 -8.92 6.04
C GLY A 338 0.14 -9.57 6.93
N ARG A 339 0.58 -8.86 7.97
CA ARG A 339 1.67 -9.31 8.83
C ARG A 339 1.15 -10.22 9.95
N SER A 340 1.90 -11.28 10.24
CA SER A 340 1.73 -12.12 11.44
C SER A 340 2.77 -11.80 12.53
N TYR A 341 3.81 -11.04 12.17
CA TYR A 341 4.84 -10.60 13.10
C TYR A 341 5.09 -9.10 12.97
N SER A 342 5.27 -8.42 14.11
CA SER A 342 5.86 -7.09 14.10
C SER A 342 7.27 -7.12 13.48
N ARG A 343 7.76 -5.99 12.95
CA ARG A 343 9.12 -5.94 12.35
C ARG A 343 10.20 -6.37 13.33
N SER A 344 10.12 -5.88 14.57
CA SER A 344 11.03 -6.27 15.64
C SER A 344 10.85 -7.72 16.09
N GLY A 345 9.63 -8.26 16.03
CA GLY A 345 9.33 -9.66 16.27
C GLY A 345 10.00 -10.56 15.23
N ALA A 346 9.78 -10.27 13.93
CA ALA A 346 10.37 -11.01 12.83
C ALA A 346 11.91 -11.03 12.90
N MET A 347 12.52 -9.90 13.21
CA MET A 347 13.98 -9.79 13.40
C MET A 347 14.54 -10.60 14.56
N LYS A 348 13.74 -10.86 15.59
CA LYS A 348 14.13 -11.72 16.72
C LYS A 348 13.92 -13.20 16.40
N THR A 349 12.90 -13.52 15.62
CA THR A 349 12.49 -14.89 15.33
C THR A 349 13.27 -15.52 14.17
N PHE A 350 13.59 -14.74 13.13
CA PHE A 350 14.20 -15.25 11.90
C PHE A 350 15.61 -14.71 11.71
N SER A 351 16.57 -15.61 11.47
CA SER A 351 17.94 -15.22 11.16
C SER A 351 18.07 -14.75 9.71
N VAL A 352 19.04 -13.85 9.47
CA VAL A 352 19.40 -13.40 8.12
C VAL A 352 19.77 -14.59 7.22
N GLU A 353 20.54 -15.55 7.74
CA GLU A 353 20.95 -16.74 7.00
C GLU A 353 19.76 -17.55 6.52
N LYS A 354 18.79 -17.84 7.40
CA LYS A 354 17.57 -18.58 7.05
C LYS A 354 16.82 -17.91 5.90
N VAL A 355 16.65 -16.59 5.95
CA VAL A 355 15.93 -15.83 4.92
C VAL A 355 16.71 -15.81 3.60
N MET A 356 18.04 -15.68 3.64
CA MET A 356 18.87 -15.69 2.43
C MET A 356 18.90 -17.06 1.76
N VAL A 357 18.92 -18.15 2.54
CA VAL A 357 18.82 -19.53 2.01
C VAL A 357 17.45 -19.74 1.37
N ASP A 358 16.37 -19.34 2.04
CA ASP A 358 15.00 -19.44 1.52
C ASP A 358 14.82 -18.72 0.17
N LEU A 359 15.34 -17.50 0.04
CA LEU A 359 15.30 -16.75 -1.23
C LEU A 359 16.13 -17.45 -2.32
N LYS A 360 17.30 -17.99 -1.96
CA LYS A 360 18.19 -18.68 -2.90
C LYS A 360 17.56 -19.99 -3.40
N GLU A 361 16.95 -20.77 -2.53
CA GLU A 361 16.25 -22.02 -2.89
C GLU A 361 15.06 -21.76 -3.83
N GLN A 362 14.44 -20.58 -3.71
CA GLN A 362 13.37 -20.14 -4.60
C GLN A 362 13.88 -19.50 -5.90
N GLY A 363 15.19 -19.30 -6.05
CA GLY A 363 15.79 -18.64 -7.21
C GLY A 363 15.59 -17.12 -7.25
N ILE A 364 15.26 -16.49 -6.12
CA ILE A 364 14.92 -15.07 -6.05
C ILE A 364 16.19 -14.22 -5.90
N ILE A 365 16.32 -13.22 -6.77
CA ILE A 365 17.43 -12.26 -6.73
C ILE A 365 17.07 -11.07 -5.84
N LEU A 366 17.75 -10.95 -4.70
CA LEU A 366 17.56 -9.85 -3.76
C LEU A 366 18.48 -8.65 -4.06
N GLY A 367 17.87 -7.53 -4.42
CA GLY A 367 18.48 -6.21 -4.50
C GLY A 367 18.24 -5.40 -3.22
N LYS A 368 19.11 -5.56 -2.22
CA LYS A 368 19.06 -4.78 -0.97
C LYS A 368 20.46 -4.40 -0.50
N ARG A 369 20.66 -3.14 -0.07
CA ARG A 369 21.98 -2.64 0.34
C ARG A 369 22.39 -3.17 1.72
N LYS A 370 21.50 -3.02 2.70
CA LYS A 370 21.68 -3.56 4.05
C LYS A 370 21.03 -4.94 4.10
N LYS A 371 21.78 -6.00 4.37
CA LYS A 371 21.21 -7.37 4.44
C LYS A 371 20.76 -7.74 5.85
N THR A 372 21.15 -6.96 6.86
CA THR A 372 20.89 -7.31 8.27
C THR A 372 19.43 -7.15 8.67
N ASP A 373 18.65 -6.37 7.93
CA ASP A 373 17.22 -6.12 8.12
C ASP A 373 16.34 -6.88 7.11
N VAL A 374 16.91 -7.80 6.32
CA VAL A 374 16.11 -8.67 5.44
C VAL A 374 15.01 -9.47 6.17
N PRO A 375 15.19 -9.90 7.45
CA PRO A 375 14.13 -10.63 8.16
C PRO A 375 12.89 -9.82 8.47
N GLU A 376 12.95 -8.48 8.48
CA GLU A 376 11.79 -7.61 8.76
C GLU A 376 10.62 -7.87 7.81
N GLU A 377 10.94 -8.25 6.57
CA GLU A 377 10.03 -8.34 5.44
C GLU A 377 10.04 -9.73 4.78
N CYS A 378 10.55 -10.75 5.49
CA CYS A 378 10.57 -12.12 5.00
C CYS A 378 9.16 -12.74 4.94
N ARG A 379 8.93 -13.70 4.03
CA ARG A 379 7.62 -14.33 3.86
C ARG A 379 7.04 -14.96 5.13
N PHE A 380 7.87 -15.46 6.03
CA PHE A 380 7.44 -16.05 7.31
C PHE A 380 6.85 -15.01 8.29
N ALA A 381 7.07 -13.72 8.06
CA ALA A 381 6.52 -12.64 8.87
C ALA A 381 5.09 -12.26 8.48
N TYR A 382 4.54 -12.88 7.43
CA TYR A 382 3.25 -12.57 6.82
C TYR A 382 2.35 -13.81 6.82
N LYS A 383 1.03 -13.58 6.68
CA LYS A 383 0.07 -14.65 6.46
C LYS A 383 0.29 -15.28 5.08
N ASP A 384 -0.27 -16.48 4.88
CA ASP A 384 -0.26 -17.10 3.55
C ASP A 384 -1.20 -16.31 2.62
N ILE A 385 -0.64 -15.82 1.50
CA ILE A 385 -1.39 -15.09 0.50
C ILE A 385 -2.49 -15.94 -0.14
N ASP A 386 -2.27 -17.26 -0.29
CA ASP A 386 -3.26 -18.16 -0.88
C ASP A 386 -4.47 -18.30 0.07
N GLU A 387 -4.23 -18.30 1.38
CA GLU A 387 -5.27 -18.29 2.42
C GLU A 387 -6.05 -16.97 2.45
N VAL A 388 -5.35 -15.84 2.31
CA VAL A 388 -5.98 -14.52 2.16
C VAL A 388 -6.89 -14.48 0.94
N MET A 389 -6.43 -15.00 -0.21
CA MET A 389 -7.22 -15.07 -1.44
C MET A 389 -8.45 -15.97 -1.30
N MET A 390 -8.32 -17.14 -0.66
CA MET A 390 -9.47 -18.02 -0.41
C MET A 390 -10.54 -17.36 0.45
N GLN A 391 -10.14 -16.63 1.51
CA GLN A 391 -11.07 -15.99 2.44
C GLN A 391 -11.84 -14.79 1.86
N GLN A 392 -11.38 -14.23 0.74
CA GLN A 392 -12.04 -13.14 0.02
C GLN A 392 -12.58 -13.55 -1.36
N ALA A 393 -12.88 -14.84 -1.56
CA ALA A 393 -13.41 -15.34 -2.82
C ALA A 393 -14.75 -14.69 -3.23
N ASP A 394 -15.47 -14.05 -2.31
CA ASP A 394 -16.68 -13.25 -2.57
C ASP A 394 -16.40 -11.78 -2.87
N LEU A 395 -15.16 -11.30 -2.72
CA LEU A 395 -14.75 -9.92 -2.98
C LEU A 395 -14.08 -9.75 -4.34
N VAL A 396 -13.27 -10.74 -4.75
CA VAL A 396 -12.43 -10.65 -5.95
C VAL A 396 -12.32 -12.01 -6.67
N THR A 397 -11.97 -11.96 -7.95
CA THR A 397 -11.58 -13.11 -8.78
C THR A 397 -10.10 -12.99 -9.14
N PRO A 398 -9.25 -14.01 -8.87
CA PRO A 398 -7.88 -14.01 -9.36
C PRO A 398 -7.83 -14.06 -10.90
N VAL A 399 -7.12 -13.13 -11.51
CA VAL A 399 -6.89 -13.04 -12.97
C VAL A 399 -5.50 -13.52 -13.34
N ARG A 400 -4.49 -13.19 -12.52
CA ARG A 400 -3.11 -13.67 -12.68
C ARG A 400 -2.50 -14.05 -11.34
N LYS A 401 -1.69 -15.11 -11.34
CA LYS A 401 -0.83 -15.51 -10.21
C LYS A 401 0.62 -15.22 -10.61
N LEU A 402 1.31 -14.45 -9.77
CA LEU A 402 2.62 -13.87 -10.07
C LEU A 402 3.64 -14.44 -9.08
N LYS A 403 4.76 -14.93 -9.58
CA LYS A 403 5.87 -15.47 -8.78
C LYS A 403 7.04 -14.51 -8.82
N THR A 404 7.56 -14.09 -7.67
CA THR A 404 8.75 -13.23 -7.62
C THR A 404 9.97 -13.92 -8.22
N VAL A 405 10.68 -13.22 -9.11
CA VAL A 405 11.99 -13.64 -9.66
C VAL A 405 13.13 -12.73 -9.19
N GLY A 406 12.83 -11.46 -8.92
CA GLY A 406 13.77 -10.51 -8.36
C GLY A 406 13.06 -9.41 -7.60
N VAL A 407 13.69 -8.90 -6.54
CA VAL A 407 13.08 -7.90 -5.66
C VAL A 407 14.11 -6.86 -5.24
N VAL A 408 13.78 -5.58 -5.44
CA VAL A 408 14.50 -4.45 -4.88
C VAL A 408 13.75 -3.95 -3.66
N LYS A 409 14.46 -3.82 -2.52
CA LYS A 409 13.91 -3.23 -1.30
C LYS A 409 14.72 -2.03 -0.82
N GLY A 410 14.02 -1.13 -0.14
CA GLY A 410 14.59 -0.03 0.66
C GLY A 410 15.55 -0.50 1.73
#